data_AF-A0A6A6DUR7-F1
#
_entry.id   AF-A0A6A6DUR7-F1
#
_cell.length_a   1.000
_cell.length_b   1.000
_cell.length_c   1.000
_cell.angle_alpha   90.00
_cell.angle_beta   90.00
_cell.angle_gamma   90.00
#
_symmetry.space_group_name_H-M   'P 1'
#
loop_
_entity.id
_entity.type
_entity.pdbx_description
1 polymer ?
#
loop_
_entity_poly.entity_id
_entity_poly.type
_entity_poly.pdbx_seq_one_letter_code
_entity_poly.pdbx_strand_id
1 'polypeptide(L)' 'DARFECEVHSDCMIKNRGNCCGYYPVCANTDAVFTKKDACPNGGASICGFPAITSCGCQKGLC' A
#
# COMPACT_ATOMS: atom_id res chain seq x y z
N ASP A 1 -5.93 -7.12 -7.85
CA ASP A 1 -6.32 -5.76 -7.46
C ASP A 1 -5.37 -4.89 -8.23
N ALA A 2 -5.87 -4.16 -9.23
CA ALA A 2 -5.03 -3.43 -10.19
C ALA A 2 -4.05 -2.46 -9.51
N ARG A 3 -4.34 -2.04 -8.27
CA ARG A 3 -3.45 -1.19 -7.46
C ARG A 3 -2.13 -1.87 -7.05
N PHE A 4 -2.02 -3.18 -7.19
CA PHE A 4 -0.80 -3.94 -6.85
C PHE A 4 -0.22 -4.69 -8.04
N GLU A 5 -0.86 -4.66 -9.21
CA GLU A 5 -0.37 -5.35 -10.40
C GLU A 5 0.84 -4.60 -10.98
N CYS A 6 1.81 -5.33 -11.53
CA CYS A 6 3.01 -4.77 -12.13
C CYS A 6 3.58 -5.69 -13.21
N GLU A 7 4.34 -5.11 -14.13
CA GLU A 7 5.10 -5.85 -15.13
C GLU A 7 6.60 -5.80 -14.81
N VAL A 8 7.08 -4.66 -14.31
CA VAL A 8 8.49 -4.42 -13.98
C VAL A 8 8.67 -3.82 -12.59
N HIS A 9 9.89 -3.94 -12.03
CA HIS A 9 10.18 -3.41 -10.69
C HIS A 9 9.93 -1.90 -10.56
N SER A 10 10.13 -1.12 -11.64
CA SER A 10 9.88 0.32 -11.67
C SER A 10 8.41 0.70 -11.57
N ASP A 11 7.49 -0.25 -11.80
CA ASP A 11 6.05 -0.01 -11.66
C ASP A 11 5.63 0.00 -10.19
N CYS A 12 6.48 -0.45 -9.28
CA CYS A 12 6.18 -0.49 -7.85
C CYS A 12 6.83 0.68 -7.13
N MET A 13 6.05 1.39 -6.31
CA MET A 13 6.57 2.37 -5.37
C MET A 13 5.95 2.21 -3.99
N ILE A 14 6.63 2.73 -2.97
CA ILE A 14 6.06 2.82 -1.63
C ILE A 14 4.99 3.91 -1.65
N LYS A 15 3.73 3.50 -1.48
CA LYS A 15 2.57 4.38 -1.38
C LYS A 15 2.02 4.36 0.04
N ASN A 16 1.41 5.46 0.44
CA ASN A 16 0.60 5.48 1.66
C ASN A 16 -0.82 5.01 1.34
N ARG A 17 -1.19 3.81 1.77
CA ARG A 17 -2.58 3.34 1.72
C ARG A 17 -3.44 3.97 2.80
N GLY A 18 -2.80 4.34 3.91
CA GLY A 18 -3.46 4.73 5.13
C GLY A 18 -4.12 3.54 5.84
N ASN A 19 -4.28 3.66 7.16
CA ASN A 19 -5.11 2.77 7.95
C ASN A 19 -5.94 3.58 8.96
N CYS A 20 -6.72 2.91 9.83
CA CYS A 20 -7.44 3.56 10.93
C CYS A 20 -6.55 4.34 11.92
N CYS A 21 -5.23 4.15 11.88
CA CYS A 21 -4.24 4.83 12.71
C CYS A 21 -3.44 5.92 11.99
N GLY A 22 -3.69 6.17 10.69
CA GLY A 22 -2.96 7.18 9.90
C GLY A 22 -2.07 6.57 8.83
N TYR A 23 -0.79 6.95 8.79
CA TYR A 23 0.16 6.55 7.74
C TYR A 23 0.37 5.04 7.72
N TYR A 24 0.16 4.41 6.57
CA TYR A 24 0.39 2.97 6.40
C TYR A 24 1.08 2.75 5.04
N PRO A 25 2.42 2.58 5.03
CA PRO A 25 3.16 2.37 3.80
C PRO A 25 2.87 0.97 3.25
N VAL A 26 2.68 0.88 1.94
CA VAL A 26 2.55 -0.37 1.19
C VAL A 26 3.35 -0.29 -0.09
N CYS A 27 3.82 -1.44 -0.55
CA CYS A 27 4.31 -1.62 -1.91
C CYS A 27 3.09 -1.68 -2.83
N ALA A 28 2.99 -0.77 -3.80
CA ALA A 28 1.85 -0.72 -4.70
C ALA A 28 2.28 -0.18 -6.07
N ASN A 29 1.43 -0.39 -7.07
CA ASN A 29 1.67 0.17 -8.39
C ASN A 29 1.79 1.71 -8.30
N THR A 30 2.62 2.29 -9.16
CA THR A 30 2.82 3.74 -9.24
C THR A 30 1.52 4.52 -9.48
N ASP A 31 0.58 3.95 -10.21
CA ASP A 31 -0.74 4.50 -10.51
C ASP A 31 -1.80 4.16 -9.46
N ALA A 32 -1.43 3.41 -8.42
CA ALA A 32 -2.35 3.05 -7.34
C ALA A 32 -2.84 4.30 -6.60
N VAL A 33 -4.17 4.46 -6.58
CA VAL A 33 -4.85 5.49 -5.79
C VAL A 33 -5.49 4.86 -4.57
N PHE A 34 -5.10 5.31 -3.39
CA PHE A 34 -5.72 4.95 -2.12
C PHE A 34 -6.50 6.13 -1.57
N THR A 35 -7.76 5.90 -1.21
CA THR A 35 -8.64 6.92 -0.65
C THR A 35 -8.78 6.77 0.86
N LYS A 36 -9.26 7.82 1.54
CA LYS A 36 -9.55 7.76 2.98
C LYS A 36 -10.59 6.68 3.34
N LYS A 37 -11.46 6.30 2.39
CA LYS A 37 -12.42 5.20 2.59
C LYS A 37 -11.72 3.84 2.65
N ASP A 38 -10.62 3.67 1.90
CA ASP A 38 -9.83 2.43 1.92
C ASP A 38 -9.04 2.24 3.22
N ALA A 39 -8.71 3.34 3.91
CA ALA A 39 -7.90 3.33 5.11
C ALA A 39 -8.65 2.75 6.32
N CYS A 40 -9.95 3.02 6.47
CA CYS A 40 -10.70 2.56 7.64
C CYS A 40 -12.19 2.30 7.33
N PRO A 41 -12.50 1.26 6.53
CA PRO A 41 -13.87 1.02 6.06
C PRO A 41 -14.85 0.65 7.18
N ASN A 42 -14.39 -0.01 8.26
CA ASN A 42 -15.27 -0.52 9.32
C ASN A 42 -15.10 0.18 10.68
N GLY A 43 -14.15 1.11 10.81
CA GLY A 43 -13.77 1.67 12.13
C GLY A 43 -13.05 0.64 13.01
N GLY A 44 -11.97 1.04 13.67
CA GLY A 44 -11.27 0.19 14.62
C GLY A 44 -9.91 0.75 15.01
N ALA A 45 -9.70 0.98 16.31
CA ALA A 45 -8.39 1.29 16.87
C ALA A 45 -7.76 -0.02 17.34
N SER A 46 -6.93 -0.64 16.50
CA SER A 46 -6.10 -1.78 16.88
C SER A 46 -4.65 -1.32 17.10
N ILE A 47 -3.75 -2.23 17.48
CA ILE A 47 -2.33 -1.91 17.65
C ILE A 47 -1.79 -1.30 16.35
N CYS A 48 -1.43 -0.03 16.44
CA CYS A 48 -0.88 0.73 15.33
C CYS A 48 0.61 0.39 15.20
N GLY A 49 0.91 -0.65 14.43
CA GLY A 49 2.26 -0.97 13.97
C GLY A 49 2.33 -0.82 12.45
N PHE A 50 3.34 -0.11 11.96
CA PHE A 50 3.56 0.09 10.53
C PHE A 50 4.83 -0.64 10.12
N PRO A 51 4.81 -1.45 9.05
CA PRO A 51 6.04 -2.03 8.54
C PRO A 51 6.98 -0.93 8.04
N ALA A 52 8.24 -0.96 8.47
CA ALA A 52 9.28 -0.13 7.87
C ALA A 52 9.66 -0.76 6.52
N ILE A 53 9.04 -0.28 5.44
CA ILE A 53 9.34 -0.70 4.07
C ILE A 53 10.46 0.19 3.55
N THR A 54 11.60 -0.40 3.21
CA THR A 54 12.77 0.32 2.67
C THR A 54 12.94 0.15 1.16
N SER A 55 12.33 -0.88 0.58
CA SER A 55 12.34 -1.15 -0.85
C SER A 55 11.06 -1.85 -1.30
N CYS A 56 10.74 -1.67 -2.58
CA CYS A 56 9.56 -2.20 -3.26
C CYS A 56 9.98 -2.73 -4.63
N GLY A 57 9.30 -3.76 -5.13
CA GLY A 57 9.56 -4.26 -6.47
C GLY A 57 8.57 -5.34 -6.87
N CYS A 58 8.37 -5.46 -8.19
CA CYS A 58 7.47 -6.44 -8.77
C CYS A 58 7.95 -7.88 -8.55
N GLN A 59 7.16 -8.69 -7.84
CA GLN A 59 7.42 -10.10 -7.58
C GLN A 59 6.20 -10.90 -8.03
N LYS A 60 6.38 -11.78 -9.02
CA LYS A 60 5.31 -12.62 -9.58
C LYS A 60 4.10 -11.80 -10.09
N GLY A 61 4.37 -10.64 -10.69
CA GLY A 61 3.33 -9.73 -11.22
C GLY A 61 2.63 -8.88 -10.17
N LEU A 62 3.15 -8.85 -8.93
CA LEU A 62 2.60 -8.05 -7.83
C LEU A 62 3.68 -7.21 -7.13
N CYS A 63 3.32 -5.96 -6.85
CA CYS A 63 3.90 -5.15 -5.80
C CYS A 63 3.36 -5.62 -4.43
#